data_AF-A0A1V2EY61-F1
#
_entry.id   AF-A0A1V2EY61-F1
#
_cell.length_a   1.000
_cell.length_b   1.000
_cell.length_c   1.000
_cell.angle_alpha   90.00
_cell.angle_beta   90.00
_cell.angle_gamma   90.00
#
_symmetry.space_group_name_H-M   'P 1'
#
loop_
_entity.id
_entity.type
_entity.pdbx_description
1 polymer ?
#
loop_
_entity_poly.entity_id
_entity_poly.type
_entity_poly.pdbx_seq_one_letter_code
_entity_poly.pdbx_strand_id
1 'polypeptide(L)'
;MPPWVDLSRWMKVQIAVMAMHEWSFQTYNIHIHPDLEEKWLSSGRDPRVMMRDRVRREFDRHVRPNLDWFFVIEGWSPRNGETILHIHGGAASYEPGDAGKIMHAVARAAGHGLKGYAAVPRAVHGQPFKRHKAGYVDYLFKAARRKDPRLGERRLTMSRAMTGGARALWELLTGQ
;
A
#
# COMPACT_ATOMS: atom_id res chain seq x y z
N MET A 1 9.51 20.46 -16.91
CA MET A 1 9.61 19.35 -15.95
C MET A 1 9.35 18.02 -16.69
N PRO A 2 9.81 16.85 -16.20
CA PRO A 2 9.57 15.57 -16.88
C PRO A 2 8.07 15.22 -16.93
N PRO A 3 7.60 14.53 -17.99
CA PRO A 3 6.21 14.10 -18.06
C PRO A 3 5.90 13.03 -17.01
N TRP A 4 4.63 12.90 -16.61
CA TRP A 4 4.19 11.96 -15.56
C TRP A 4 4.70 10.52 -15.75
N VAL A 5 4.74 10.06 -17.01
CA VAL A 5 5.17 8.69 -17.35
C VAL A 5 6.61 8.42 -16.91
N ASP A 6 7.47 9.43 -17.00
CA ASP A 6 8.91 9.34 -16.72
C ASP A 6 9.25 9.54 -15.23
N LEU A 7 8.27 9.95 -14.42
CA LEU A 7 8.48 10.08 -12.99
C LEU A 7 8.77 8.72 -12.34
N SER A 8 9.77 8.72 -11.47
CA SER A 8 10.08 7.58 -10.62
C SER A 8 8.88 7.23 -9.72
N ARG A 9 8.79 5.97 -9.30
CA ARG A 9 7.73 5.52 -8.40
C ARG A 9 7.74 6.26 -7.06
N TRP A 10 8.93 6.61 -6.58
CA TRP A 10 9.11 7.41 -5.38
C TRP A 10 8.48 8.80 -5.57
N MET A 11 8.75 9.47 -6.69
CA MET A 11 8.14 10.78 -6.99
C MET A 11 6.62 10.69 -7.11
N LYS A 12 6.10 9.66 -7.78
CA LYS A 12 4.65 9.43 -7.89
C LYS A 12 3.99 9.28 -6.51
N VAL A 13 4.64 8.57 -5.57
CA VAL A 13 4.14 8.44 -4.20
C VAL A 13 4.27 9.75 -3.42
N GLN A 14 5.34 10.53 -3.60
CA GLN A 14 5.42 11.86 -2.99
C GLN A 14 4.24 12.74 -3.40
N ILE A 15 3.94 12.80 -4.69
CA ILE A 15 2.83 13.60 -5.22
C ILE A 15 1.48 13.06 -4.72
N ALA A 16 1.32 11.73 -4.67
CA ALA A 16 0.12 11.11 -4.09
C ALA A 16 -0.08 11.47 -2.61
N VAL A 17 0.99 11.38 -1.80
CA VAL A 17 0.97 11.75 -0.38
C VAL A 17 0.66 13.23 -0.20
N MET A 18 1.21 14.11 -1.05
CA MET A 18 0.86 15.52 -1.07
C MET A 18 -0.64 15.73 -1.34
N ALA A 19 -1.19 15.05 -2.35
CA ALA A 19 -2.61 15.14 -2.68
C ALA A 19 -3.51 14.63 -1.52
N MET A 20 -3.17 13.48 -0.92
CA MET A 20 -3.96 12.91 0.19
C MET A 20 -3.82 13.68 1.50
N HIS A 21 -2.75 14.44 1.71
CA HIS A 21 -2.57 15.21 2.93
C HIS A 21 -3.76 16.15 3.15
N GLU A 22 -4.31 16.74 2.08
CA GLU A 22 -5.46 17.65 2.16
C GLU A 22 -6.70 17.02 2.82
N TRP A 23 -6.87 15.69 2.71
CA TRP A 23 -8.05 14.98 3.20
C TRP A 23 -7.82 14.18 4.48
N SER A 24 -6.63 14.29 5.09
CA SER A 24 -6.11 13.31 6.07
C SER A 24 -5.95 11.91 5.46
N PHE A 25 -4.95 11.16 5.91
CA PHE A 25 -4.77 9.79 5.42
C PHE A 25 -4.30 8.84 6.51
N GLN A 26 -4.76 7.59 6.43
CA GLN A 26 -4.39 6.51 7.33
C GLN A 26 -3.24 5.72 6.70
N THR A 27 -2.11 5.66 7.39
CA THR A 27 -0.98 4.80 7.00
C THR A 27 -1.23 3.36 7.44
N TYR A 28 -0.70 2.40 6.70
CA TYR A 28 -0.68 1.00 7.12
C TYR A 28 0.62 0.31 6.73
N ASN A 29 1.03 -0.62 7.58
CA ASN A 29 2.11 -1.57 7.39
C ASN A 29 1.58 -2.94 7.82
N ILE A 30 1.44 -3.86 6.86
CA ILE A 30 0.78 -5.14 7.10
C ILE A 30 1.54 -6.29 6.46
N HIS A 31 1.88 -7.29 7.26
CA HIS A 31 2.42 -8.57 6.79
C HIS A 31 1.33 -9.37 6.07
N ILE A 32 1.67 -9.98 4.93
CA ILE A 32 0.79 -10.94 4.27
C ILE A 32 0.82 -12.24 5.09
N HIS A 33 -0.34 -12.83 5.33
CA HIS A 33 -0.41 -14.10 6.06
C HIS A 33 0.39 -15.19 5.30
N PRO A 34 1.25 -15.98 5.96
CA PRO A 34 2.09 -16.99 5.31
C PRO A 34 1.31 -17.95 4.41
N ASP A 35 0.22 -18.55 4.90
CA ASP A 35 -0.62 -19.46 4.10
C ASP A 35 -1.22 -18.80 2.85
N LEU A 36 -1.53 -17.49 2.94
CA LEU A 36 -2.07 -16.74 1.81
C LEU A 36 -0.99 -16.47 0.77
N GLU A 37 0.21 -16.12 1.24
CA GLU A 37 1.39 -15.95 0.41
C GLU A 37 1.76 -17.27 -0.29
N GLU A 38 1.93 -18.35 0.47
CA GLU A 38 2.25 -19.68 -0.05
C GLU A 38 1.24 -20.12 -1.11
N LYS A 39 -0.05 -19.90 -0.87
CA LYS A 39 -1.11 -20.18 -1.85
C LYS A 39 -0.93 -19.41 -3.15
N TRP A 40 -0.53 -18.13 -3.11
CA TRP A 40 -0.30 -17.36 -4.32
C TRP A 40 0.93 -17.85 -5.08
N LEU A 41 2.01 -18.10 -4.36
CA LEU A 41 3.28 -18.54 -4.93
C LEU A 41 3.17 -19.94 -5.57
N SER A 42 2.59 -20.90 -4.85
CA SER A 42 2.33 -22.26 -5.36
C SER A 42 1.40 -22.29 -6.58
N SER A 43 0.51 -21.28 -6.69
CA SER A 43 -0.37 -21.12 -7.86
C SER A 43 0.25 -20.29 -9.00
N GLY A 44 1.51 -19.89 -8.88
CA GLY A 44 2.22 -19.07 -9.88
C GLY A 44 1.65 -17.65 -10.05
N ARG A 45 0.95 -17.11 -9.04
CA ARG A 45 0.31 -15.79 -9.13
C ARG A 45 1.22 -14.70 -8.57
N ASP A 46 1.30 -13.56 -9.25
CA ASP A 46 2.04 -12.37 -8.78
C ASP A 46 1.42 -11.84 -7.47
N PRO A 47 2.13 -11.92 -6.32
CA PRO A 47 1.63 -11.45 -5.02
C PRO A 47 1.18 -9.98 -5.05
N ARG A 48 1.84 -9.12 -5.83
CA ARG A 48 1.45 -7.71 -5.95
C ARG A 48 0.07 -7.56 -6.59
N VAL A 49 -0.19 -8.30 -7.66
CA VAL A 49 -1.48 -8.28 -8.37
C VAL A 49 -2.57 -8.83 -7.47
N MET A 50 -2.29 -9.94 -6.79
CA MET A 50 -3.23 -10.55 -5.85
C MET A 50 -3.57 -9.60 -4.70
N MET A 51 -2.55 -8.95 -4.12
CA MET A 51 -2.76 -7.97 -3.05
C MET A 51 -3.55 -6.76 -3.55
N ARG A 52 -3.25 -6.21 -4.74
CA ARG A 52 -4.00 -5.09 -5.35
C ARG A 52 -5.49 -5.42 -5.43
N ASP A 53 -5.81 -6.58 -5.97
CA ASP A 53 -7.20 -6.96 -6.24
C ASP A 53 -7.97 -7.22 -4.93
N ARG A 54 -7.29 -7.75 -3.90
CA ARG A 54 -7.87 -7.92 -2.56
C ARG A 54 -8.06 -6.60 -1.83
N VAL A 55 -7.05 -5.73 -1.81
CA VAL A 55 -7.14 -4.40 -1.19
C VAL A 55 -8.30 -3.61 -1.78
N ARG A 56 -8.39 -3.56 -3.11
CA ARG A 56 -9.53 -2.93 -3.79
C ARG A 56 -10.86 -3.51 -3.32
N ARG A 57 -11.01 -4.83 -3.35
CA ARG A 57 -12.26 -5.50 -2.98
C ARG A 57 -12.66 -5.23 -1.53
N GLU A 58 -11.72 -5.32 -0.60
CA GLU A 58 -12.02 -5.09 0.82
C GLU A 58 -12.29 -3.61 1.10
N PHE A 59 -11.63 -2.68 0.41
CA PHE A 59 -11.97 -1.25 0.50
C PHE A 59 -13.35 -0.94 -0.09
N ASP A 60 -13.67 -1.44 -1.28
CA ASP A 60 -14.98 -1.26 -1.91
C ASP A 60 -16.10 -1.79 -1.00
N ARG A 61 -15.84 -2.88 -0.26
CA ARG A 61 -16.81 -3.52 0.64
C ARG A 61 -16.94 -2.88 2.02
N HIS A 62 -15.83 -2.45 2.63
CA HIS A 62 -15.78 -2.10 4.06
C HIS A 62 -15.49 -0.63 4.33
N VAL A 63 -15.01 0.13 3.33
CA VAL A 63 -14.75 1.56 3.44
C VAL A 63 -15.67 2.33 2.51
N ARG A 64 -15.39 2.31 1.21
CA ARG A 64 -16.19 2.91 0.12
C ARG A 64 -15.62 2.53 -1.25
N PRO A 65 -16.46 2.48 -2.30
CA PRO A 65 -15.98 2.33 -3.67
C PRO A 65 -15.04 3.45 -4.10
N ASN A 66 -14.10 3.14 -5.00
CA ASN A 66 -13.16 4.11 -5.60
C ASN A 66 -12.30 4.87 -4.58
N LEU A 67 -12.04 4.29 -3.41
CA LEU A 67 -11.15 4.89 -2.42
C LEU A 67 -9.77 5.20 -3.01
N ASP A 68 -9.22 6.32 -2.57
CA ASP A 68 -7.87 6.78 -2.87
C ASP A 68 -6.85 6.07 -1.99
N TRP A 69 -5.99 5.24 -2.59
CA TRP A 69 -5.01 4.45 -1.85
C TRP A 69 -3.80 4.08 -2.70
N PHE A 70 -2.73 3.70 -2.02
CA PHE A 70 -1.53 3.13 -2.63
C PHE A 70 -0.82 2.20 -1.65
N PHE A 71 -0.04 1.25 -2.17
CA PHE A 71 0.92 0.50 -1.38
C PHE A 71 2.16 0.10 -2.18
N VAL A 72 3.24 -0.14 -1.47
CA VAL A 72 4.46 -0.80 -1.94
C VAL A 72 4.51 -2.18 -1.30
N ILE A 73 4.76 -3.22 -2.09
CA ILE A 73 5.02 -4.57 -1.59
C ILE A 73 6.52 -4.83 -1.55
N GLU A 74 6.99 -5.41 -0.45
CA GLU A 74 8.40 -5.74 -0.26
C GLU A 74 8.57 -7.00 0.62
N GLY A 75 9.75 -7.60 0.56
CA GLY A 75 10.16 -8.64 1.49
C GLY A 75 10.73 -8.04 2.77
N TRP A 76 10.20 -8.46 3.92
CA TRP A 76 10.66 -8.07 5.24
C TRP A 76 11.21 -9.27 5.99
N SER A 77 12.41 -9.13 6.53
CA SER A 77 13.03 -10.15 7.36
C SER A 77 13.39 -9.52 8.71
N PRO A 78 13.03 -10.16 9.84
CA PRO A 78 13.69 -9.83 11.09
C PRO A 78 15.15 -10.28 11.02
N ARG A 79 16.01 -9.73 11.89
CA ARG A 79 17.48 -9.94 11.84
C ARG A 79 17.91 -11.40 11.69
N ASN A 80 17.17 -12.34 12.29
CA ASN A 80 17.45 -13.78 12.29
C ASN A 80 16.21 -14.62 11.94
N GLY A 81 15.35 -14.18 11.02
CA GLY A 81 14.16 -14.96 10.68
C GLY A 81 13.79 -14.92 9.21
N GLU A 82 12.74 -15.67 8.90
CA GLU A 82 12.23 -15.84 7.55
C GLU A 82 11.78 -14.51 6.94
N THR A 83 12.00 -14.37 5.63
CA THR A 83 11.55 -13.19 4.90
C THR A 83 10.09 -13.36 4.51
N ILE A 84 9.21 -12.57 5.09
CA ILE A 84 7.78 -12.54 4.78
C ILE A 84 7.47 -11.40 3.83
N LEU A 85 6.43 -11.54 2.99
CA LEU A 85 5.95 -10.41 2.23
C LEU A 85 5.12 -9.49 3.11
N HIS A 86 5.29 -8.19 2.93
CA HIS A 86 4.45 -7.19 3.58
C HIS A 86 4.19 -6.00 2.67
N ILE A 87 3.21 -5.19 3.03
CA ILE A 87 2.89 -3.96 2.32
C ILE A 87 2.99 -2.75 3.23
N HIS A 88 3.54 -1.68 2.68
CA HIS A 88 3.46 -0.35 3.26
C HIS A 88 2.63 0.55 2.37
N GLY A 89 1.71 1.31 2.94
CA GLY A 89 0.86 2.18 2.13
C GLY A 89 0.07 3.18 2.94
N GLY A 90 -0.84 3.82 2.22
CA GLY A 90 -1.80 4.76 2.79
C GLY A 90 -3.11 4.72 2.03
N ALA A 91 -4.16 5.16 2.70
CA ALA A 91 -5.47 5.42 2.10
C ALA A 91 -6.05 6.72 2.67
N ALA A 92 -6.75 7.47 1.83
CA ALA A 92 -7.44 8.68 2.24
C ALA A 92 -8.51 8.37 3.30
N SER A 93 -8.69 9.28 4.25
CA SER A 93 -9.63 9.13 5.37
C SER A 93 -10.57 10.33 5.42
N TYR A 94 -11.64 10.30 4.62
CA TYR A 94 -12.53 11.44 4.43
C TYR A 94 -13.51 11.65 5.59
N GLU A 95 -13.89 10.58 6.29
CA GLU A 95 -14.91 10.62 7.34
C GLU A 95 -14.37 10.14 8.70
N PRO A 96 -14.95 10.62 9.81
CA PRO A 96 -14.70 10.04 11.12
C PRO A 96 -14.92 8.52 11.13
N GLY A 97 -13.93 7.78 11.62
CA GLY A 97 -13.97 6.32 11.68
C GLY A 97 -13.41 5.59 10.46
N ASP A 98 -13.11 6.29 9.35
CA ASP A 98 -12.48 5.67 8.17
C ASP A 98 -11.16 4.99 8.52
N ALA A 99 -10.35 5.57 9.41
CA ALA A 99 -9.10 4.97 9.88
C ALA A 99 -9.27 3.52 10.37
N GLY A 100 -10.29 3.26 11.20
CA GLY A 100 -10.59 1.92 11.69
C GLY A 100 -11.06 0.96 10.58
N LYS A 101 -11.93 1.45 9.69
CA LYS A 101 -12.42 0.68 8.53
C LYS A 101 -11.29 0.33 7.57
N ILE A 102 -10.37 1.27 7.31
CA ILE A 102 -9.18 1.07 6.47
C ILE A 102 -8.30 -0.01 7.08
N MET A 103 -7.94 0.10 8.36
CA MET A 103 -7.12 -0.91 9.02
C MET A 103 -7.75 -2.29 8.98
N HIS A 104 -9.07 -2.37 9.23
CA HIS A 104 -9.81 -3.61 9.12
C HIS A 104 -9.78 -4.20 7.69
N ALA A 105 -10.05 -3.38 6.68
CA ALA A 105 -10.08 -3.81 5.29
C ALA A 105 -8.71 -4.30 4.79
N VAL A 106 -7.62 -3.58 5.09
CA VAL A 106 -6.27 -4.01 4.66
C VAL A 106 -5.82 -5.26 5.42
N ALA A 107 -6.17 -5.40 6.70
CA ALA A 107 -5.90 -6.62 7.46
C ALA A 107 -6.55 -7.85 6.81
N ARG A 108 -7.85 -7.75 6.46
CA ARG A 108 -8.57 -8.81 5.74
C ARG A 108 -8.00 -9.08 4.35
N ALA A 109 -7.59 -8.02 3.65
CA ALA A 109 -6.95 -8.16 2.35
C ALA A 109 -5.64 -8.95 2.46
N ALA A 110 -4.88 -8.79 3.55
CA ALA A 110 -3.66 -9.54 3.86
C ALA A 110 -3.90 -10.93 4.47
N GLY A 111 -5.16 -11.34 4.67
CA GLY A 111 -5.52 -12.65 5.22
C GLY A 111 -5.85 -12.66 6.71
N HIS A 112 -5.66 -11.55 7.43
CA HIS A 112 -5.90 -11.50 8.87
C HIS A 112 -7.39 -11.33 9.20
N GLY A 113 -7.89 -12.09 10.18
CA GLY A 113 -9.29 -12.05 10.60
C GLY A 113 -10.26 -12.75 9.65
N LEU A 114 -9.76 -13.60 8.76
CA LEU A 114 -10.55 -14.49 7.90
C LEU A 114 -10.56 -15.91 8.47
N LYS A 115 -11.68 -16.61 8.34
CA LYS A 115 -11.77 -18.04 8.72
C LYS A 115 -10.70 -18.83 7.95
N GLY A 116 -9.91 -19.61 8.69
CA GLY A 116 -8.83 -20.43 8.12
C GLY A 116 -7.45 -19.76 8.10
N TYR A 117 -7.32 -18.53 8.61
CA TYR A 117 -6.02 -17.86 8.77
C TYR A 117 -5.84 -17.51 10.25
N ALA A 118 -4.73 -17.96 10.84
CA ALA A 118 -4.43 -17.66 12.23
C ALA A 118 -4.14 -16.16 12.42
N ALA A 119 -4.47 -15.63 13.59
CA ALA A 119 -4.07 -14.27 13.92
C ALA A 119 -2.55 -14.22 14.10
N VAL A 120 -1.85 -13.44 13.29
CA VAL A 120 -0.40 -13.23 13.44
C VAL A 120 -0.19 -12.01 14.36
N PRO A 121 0.45 -12.16 15.52
CA PRO A 121 0.72 -11.04 16.41
C PRO A 121 1.53 -9.96 15.71
N ARG A 122 1.16 -8.69 15.90
CA ARG A 122 1.89 -7.53 15.35
C ARG A 122 2.05 -7.56 13.81
N ALA A 123 1.16 -8.27 13.11
CA ALA A 123 1.17 -8.28 11.65
C ALA A 123 0.49 -7.06 11.03
N VAL A 124 -0.30 -6.33 11.81
CA VAL A 124 -1.09 -5.19 11.34
C VAL A 124 -0.74 -3.96 12.16
N HIS A 125 -0.15 -2.97 11.51
CA HIS A 125 0.21 -1.70 12.10
C HIS A 125 -0.25 -0.54 11.23
N GLY A 126 -0.62 0.56 11.86
CA GLY A 126 -1.01 1.76 11.14
C GLY A 126 -1.25 2.90 12.10
N GLN A 127 -1.15 4.11 11.58
CA GLN A 127 -1.41 5.33 12.32
C GLN A 127 -1.94 6.42 11.38
N PRO A 128 -2.76 7.35 11.89
CA PRO A 128 -3.09 8.56 11.15
C PRO A 128 -1.78 9.25 10.75
N PHE A 129 -1.68 9.64 9.48
CA PHE A 129 -0.54 10.40 9.03
C PHE A 129 -0.60 11.79 9.64
N LYS A 130 0.27 12.02 10.63
CA LYS A 130 0.63 13.35 11.07
C LYS A 130 1.77 13.78 10.18
N ARG A 131 1.65 14.92 9.49
CA ARG A 131 2.64 15.49 8.55
C ARG A 131 4.07 15.25 9.05
N HIS A 132 4.62 14.10 8.73
CA HIS A 132 5.97 13.73 9.09
C HIS A 132 6.81 14.17 7.90
N LYS A 133 7.92 14.82 8.22
CA LYS A 133 9.02 15.24 7.34
C LYS A 133 9.17 14.32 6.11
N ALA A 134 9.71 14.82 5.01
CA ALA A 134 9.93 14.13 3.72
C ALA A 134 10.31 12.62 3.79
N GLY A 135 10.89 12.16 4.90
CA GLY A 135 11.23 10.79 5.20
C GLY A 135 10.11 9.74 5.27
N TYR A 136 8.80 10.07 5.25
CA TYR A 136 7.78 9.00 5.18
C TYR A 136 7.86 8.22 3.85
N VAL A 137 8.02 8.92 2.72
CA VAL A 137 8.16 8.22 1.43
C VAL A 137 9.50 7.51 1.34
N ASP A 138 10.57 8.06 1.94
CA ASP A 138 11.84 7.35 2.04
C ASP A 138 11.71 6.06 2.87
N TYR A 139 10.92 6.10 3.95
CA TYR A 139 10.60 4.92 4.74
C TYR A 139 9.86 3.87 3.91
N LEU A 140 8.83 4.26 3.14
CA LEU A 140 8.07 3.37 2.26
C LEU A 140 8.92 2.65 1.21
N PHE A 141 9.99 3.31 0.73
CA PHE A 141 10.86 2.77 -0.30
C PHE A 141 12.18 2.20 0.24
N LYS A 142 12.38 2.18 1.56
CA LYS A 142 13.63 1.76 2.20
C LYS A 142 14.03 0.35 1.78
N ALA A 143 13.08 -0.58 1.72
CA ALA A 143 13.34 -1.97 1.34
C ALA A 143 12.78 -2.34 -0.05
N ALA A 144 12.05 -1.45 -0.72
CA ALA A 144 11.61 -1.63 -2.10
C ALA A 144 12.75 -1.88 -3.11
N ARG A 145 13.99 -1.48 -2.77
CA ARG A 145 15.20 -1.74 -3.58
C ARG A 145 15.81 -3.13 -3.34
N ARG A 146 15.42 -3.84 -2.28
CA ARG A 146 15.92 -5.19 -2.02
C ARG A 146 15.37 -6.15 -3.08
N LYS A 147 16.24 -7.01 -3.59
CA LYS A 147 15.84 -8.07 -4.52
C LYS A 147 15.12 -9.14 -3.72
N ASP A 148 13.87 -9.42 -4.10
CA ASP A 148 13.08 -10.54 -3.61
C ASP A 148 12.62 -11.34 -4.84
N PRO A 149 13.00 -12.63 -4.96
CA PRO A 149 12.74 -13.42 -6.17
C PRO A 149 11.25 -13.72 -6.38
N ARG A 150 10.41 -13.62 -5.34
CA ARG A 150 8.95 -13.87 -5.43
C ARG A 150 8.20 -12.79 -6.19
N LEU A 151 8.91 -11.77 -6.61
CA LEU A 151 8.42 -10.42 -6.53
C LEU A 151 9.08 -9.69 -7.73
N GLY A 152 8.30 -9.28 -8.74
CA GLY A 152 8.83 -8.63 -9.95
C GLY A 152 9.33 -7.18 -9.76
N GLU A 153 9.88 -6.56 -10.80
CA GLU A 153 10.46 -5.21 -10.68
C GLU A 153 9.47 -4.15 -10.20
N ARG A 154 8.18 -4.26 -10.57
CA ARG A 154 7.12 -3.32 -10.16
C ARG A 154 6.70 -3.62 -8.72
N ARG A 155 6.97 -2.69 -7.80
CA ARG A 155 6.61 -2.79 -6.37
C ARG A 155 5.42 -1.94 -5.94
N LEU A 156 5.20 -0.84 -6.64
CA LEU A 156 4.17 0.13 -6.32
C LEU A 156 2.84 -0.26 -6.98
N THR A 157 1.78 -0.11 -6.21
CA THR A 157 0.39 -0.16 -6.66
C THR A 157 -0.33 1.08 -6.16
N MET A 158 -1.10 1.72 -7.03
CA MET A 158 -1.96 2.86 -6.69
C MET A 158 -3.37 2.59 -7.24
N SER A 159 -4.39 3.09 -6.55
CA SER A 159 -5.74 3.10 -7.08
C SER A 159 -5.82 3.97 -8.34
N ARG A 160 -6.83 3.74 -9.18
CA ARG A 160 -7.01 4.53 -10.41
C ARG A 160 -7.29 6.00 -10.08
N ALA A 161 -8.17 6.24 -9.11
CA ALA A 161 -8.50 7.58 -8.62
C ALA A 161 -7.23 8.29 -8.14
N MET A 162 -6.43 7.62 -7.31
CA MET A 162 -5.18 8.18 -6.79
C MET A 162 -4.14 8.45 -7.88
N THR A 163 -4.03 7.57 -8.87
CA THR A 163 -3.14 7.79 -10.02
C THR A 163 -3.59 9.02 -10.83
N GLY A 164 -4.89 9.17 -11.06
CA GLY A 164 -5.46 10.32 -11.76
C GLY A 164 -5.26 11.63 -11.00
N GLY A 165 -5.58 11.65 -9.71
CA GLY A 165 -5.42 12.83 -8.86
C GLY A 165 -3.96 13.26 -8.72
N ALA A 166 -3.04 12.33 -8.48
CA ALA A 166 -1.61 12.64 -8.41
C ALA A 166 -1.06 13.15 -9.75
N ARG A 167 -1.53 12.59 -10.88
CA ARG A 167 -1.18 13.09 -12.21
C ARG A 167 -1.69 14.51 -12.45
N ALA A 168 -2.95 14.78 -12.12
CA ALA A 168 -3.54 16.11 -12.28
C ALA A 168 -2.82 17.16 -11.42
N LEU A 169 -2.43 16.80 -10.19
CA LEU A 169 -1.62 17.68 -9.34
C LEU A 169 -0.25 17.96 -9.96
N TRP A 170 0.40 16.95 -10.55
CA TRP A 170 1.68 17.15 -11.24
C TRP A 170 1.55 18.08 -12.45
N GLU A 171 0.54 17.85 -13.29
CA GLU A 171 0.23 18.69 -14.46
C GLU A 171 -0.01 20.15 -14.02
N LEU A 172 -0.80 20.36 -12.95
CA LEU A 172 -1.03 21.68 -12.35
C LEU A 172 0.27 22.36 -11.88
N LEU A 173 1.14 21.64 -11.17
CA LEU A 173 2.42 22.17 -10.67
C LEU A 173 3.42 22.48 -11.79
N THR A 174 3.27 21.85 -12.95
CA THR A 174 4.23 21.92 -14.05
C THR A 174 3.78 22.77 -15.22
N GLY A 175 2.49 23.12 -15.29
CA GLY A 175 1.89 23.83 -16.41
C GLY A 175 1.84 23.00 -17.70
N GLN A 176 1.80 21.67 -17.57
CA GLN A 176 1.67 20.71 -18.68
C GLN A 176 0.25 20.18 -18.80
#